data_AF-A0A1I5SZ58-F1
#
_entry.id   AF-A0A1I5SZ58-F1
#
_cell.length_a   1.000
_cell.length_b   1.000
_cell.length_c   1.000
_cell.angle_alpha   90.00
_cell.angle_beta   90.00
_cell.angle_gamma   90.00
#
_symmetry.space_group_name_H-M   'P 1'
#
loop_
_entity.id
_entity.type
_entity.pdbx_description
1 polymer ?
#
loop_
_entity_poly.entity_id
_entity_poly.type
_entity_poly.pdbx_seq_one_letter_code
_entity_poly.pdbx_strand_id
1 'polypeptide(L)'
;MEERYYDGQEYFTGYLPAMNADGKPVGMIAVSVKTGDITQFLSALWLYFASAGLFLLALLSAATFLLTRRLMRPIPILANTMRRLAQAENLESIPYLKRMDEVGQMAETLQVFRDSMAEAERLKCEKEAAKARAEENKRVAMSRLADDFERSIRGVVDGVAAASTEMEAAAETMTATAEKTSRRSDAVTTSVDQASKNVQTVASAAEQLATSVAEIGRQVEHSSTMAREAVVEATRTGEIVDGLASTAQAIGGVVKLIKDIAAQTNLLALNASIESARAGDAGKGFAVVANEVKTLAAQTDKATEEIATQISTIQVATGRTVDAIGSISGAIVKIDEIAHAIASAVTQQGAATREISGNVTQAARGTAEIGSNIADVSQAAQETGAAATQVLTAATDLSRQAETLSRDVDSFIRDLRAS
;
A
#
# COMPACT_ATOMS: atom_id res chain seq x y z
N MET A 1 -41.58 84.03 135.89
CA MET A 1 -41.88 82.66 136.35
C MET A 1 -40.73 82.26 137.26
N GLU A 2 -41.00 82.09 138.54
CA GLU A 2 -40.05 81.55 139.51
C GLU A 2 -40.50 80.12 139.81
N GLU A 3 -39.59 79.16 139.74
CA GLU A 3 -39.79 77.83 140.29
C GLU A 3 -39.81 77.96 141.82
N ARG A 4 -40.94 77.63 142.44
CA ARG A 4 -41.04 77.57 143.90
C ARG A 4 -41.57 76.20 144.31
N TYR A 5 -40.85 75.60 145.24
CA TYR A 5 -41.23 74.37 145.93
C TYR A 5 -42.25 74.70 147.02
N TYR A 6 -43.48 74.22 146.87
CA TYR A 6 -44.49 74.19 147.93
C TYR A 6 -44.88 72.73 148.17
N ASP A 7 -44.76 72.26 149.42
CA ASP A 7 -45.12 70.89 149.83
C ASP A 7 -44.38 69.77 149.06
N GLY A 8 -43.07 69.96 148.81
CA GLY A 8 -42.22 68.97 148.17
C GLY A 8 -42.46 68.74 146.67
N GLN A 9 -43.28 69.56 146.01
CA GLN A 9 -43.57 69.44 144.59
C GLN A 9 -43.33 70.76 143.84
N GLU A 10 -42.80 70.67 142.62
CA GLU A 10 -42.57 71.82 141.75
C GLU A 10 -43.88 72.30 141.11
N TYR A 11 -44.08 73.61 141.15
CA TYR A 11 -45.19 74.28 140.47
C TYR A 11 -44.67 75.40 139.57
N PHE A 12 -45.25 75.51 138.38
CA PHE A 12 -45.14 76.71 137.55
C PHE A 12 -46.17 77.75 138.00
N THR A 13 -45.70 78.88 138.54
CA THR A 13 -46.56 79.96 139.08
C THR A 13 -46.46 81.24 138.26
N GLY A 14 -47.60 81.78 137.83
CA GLY A 14 -47.74 83.08 137.16
C GLY A 14 -48.55 84.07 138.01
N TYR A 15 -48.19 85.36 137.96
CA TYR A 15 -48.87 86.42 138.72
C TYR A 15 -49.63 87.36 137.78
N LEU A 16 -50.87 87.71 138.15
CA LEU A 16 -51.71 88.71 137.46
C LEU A 16 -52.08 89.83 138.45
N PRO A 17 -51.96 91.12 138.07
CA PRO A 17 -52.34 92.23 138.95
C PRO A 17 -53.86 92.33 139.07
N ALA A 18 -54.38 92.36 140.30
CA ALA A 18 -55.77 92.67 140.59
C ALA A 18 -55.92 94.19 140.77
N MET A 19 -56.74 94.82 139.92
CA MET A 19 -56.93 96.27 139.90
C MET A 19 -58.25 96.70 140.56
N ASN A 20 -58.25 97.86 141.20
CA ASN A 20 -59.48 98.57 141.65
C ASN A 20 -60.18 99.16 140.41
N ALA A 21 -61.50 99.41 140.52
CA ALA A 21 -62.32 100.15 139.56
C ALA A 21 -61.69 101.45 138.99
N ASP A 22 -60.80 102.15 139.73
CA ASP A 22 -60.05 103.34 139.25
C ASP A 22 -58.74 103.00 138.51
N GLY A 23 -58.49 101.74 138.17
CA GLY A 23 -57.34 101.29 137.38
C GLY A 23 -56.00 101.27 138.13
N LYS A 24 -55.99 101.37 139.47
CA LYS A 24 -54.76 101.21 140.28
C LYS A 24 -54.65 99.79 140.85
N PRO A 25 -53.46 99.15 140.82
CA PRO A 25 -53.28 97.81 141.35
C PRO A 25 -53.42 97.82 142.88
N VAL A 26 -54.27 96.94 143.44
CA VAL A 26 -54.49 96.79 144.90
C VAL A 26 -53.99 95.45 145.43
N GLY A 27 -53.55 94.53 144.56
CA GLY A 27 -52.96 93.24 144.93
C GLY A 27 -52.56 92.41 143.71
N MET A 28 -51.95 91.24 143.91
CA MET A 28 -51.66 90.26 142.85
C MET A 28 -52.31 88.92 143.17
N ILE A 29 -52.89 88.28 142.17
CA ILE A 29 -53.37 86.89 142.24
C ILE A 29 -52.30 86.01 141.59
N ALA A 30 -51.88 84.97 142.30
CA ALA A 30 -50.97 83.95 141.80
C ALA A 30 -51.77 82.70 141.38
N VAL A 31 -51.52 82.17 140.19
CA VAL A 31 -52.03 80.87 139.73
C VAL A 31 -50.85 79.94 139.51
N SER A 32 -50.91 78.76 140.12
CA SER A 32 -49.84 77.75 140.13
C SER A 32 -50.33 76.43 139.55
N VAL A 33 -49.56 75.79 138.65
CA VAL A 33 -49.87 74.47 138.05
C VAL A 33 -48.74 73.48 138.37
N LYS A 34 -49.07 72.25 138.77
CA LYS A 34 -48.10 71.20 139.12
C LYS A 34 -47.27 70.76 137.90
N THR A 35 -45.96 70.70 138.04
CA THR A 35 -45.03 70.30 136.97
C THR A 35 -45.17 68.82 136.55
N GLY A 36 -45.66 67.94 137.44
CA GLY A 36 -45.82 66.50 137.18
C GLY A 36 -46.86 66.14 136.11
N ASP A 37 -47.90 66.96 135.92
CA ASP A 37 -48.95 66.68 134.94
C ASP A 37 -48.49 66.95 133.49
N ILE A 38 -47.49 67.84 133.32
CA ILE A 38 -46.94 68.21 132.00
C ILE A 38 -46.01 67.11 131.47
N THR A 39 -45.22 66.46 132.34
CA THR A 39 -44.25 65.44 131.93
C THR A 39 -44.90 64.09 131.60
N GLN A 40 -46.03 63.73 132.24
CA GLN A 40 -46.82 62.56 131.85
C GLN A 40 -47.45 62.71 130.46
N PHE A 41 -47.90 63.91 130.07
CA PHE A 41 -48.47 64.14 128.75
C PHE A 41 -47.42 64.00 127.62
N LEU A 42 -46.19 64.47 127.85
CA LEU A 42 -45.11 64.41 126.85
C LEU A 42 -44.55 63.00 126.64
N SER A 43 -44.51 62.15 127.67
CA SER A 43 -43.99 60.77 127.55
C SER A 43 -44.92 59.81 126.79
N ALA A 44 -46.25 60.01 126.88
CA ALA A 44 -47.22 59.25 126.10
C ALA A 44 -47.13 59.51 124.58
N LEU A 45 -46.76 60.74 124.17
CA LEU A 45 -46.56 61.10 122.76
C LEU A 45 -45.34 60.39 122.13
N TRP A 46 -44.24 60.23 122.87
CA TRP A 46 -43.03 59.57 122.37
C TRP A 46 -43.23 58.08 122.03
N LEU A 47 -44.04 57.35 122.81
CA LEU A 47 -44.32 55.93 122.57
C LEU A 47 -45.13 55.71 121.27
N TYR A 48 -46.02 56.65 120.94
CA TYR A 48 -46.83 56.59 119.72
C TYR A 48 -46.00 56.85 118.45
N PHE A 49 -45.06 57.81 118.49
CA PHE A 49 -44.16 58.06 117.36
C PHE A 49 -43.16 56.91 117.12
N ALA A 50 -42.65 56.27 118.18
CA ALA A 50 -41.73 55.14 118.05
C ALA A 50 -42.40 53.89 117.42
N SER A 51 -43.65 53.59 117.79
CA SER A 51 -44.40 52.46 117.23
C SER A 51 -44.82 52.68 115.77
N ALA A 52 -45.22 53.91 115.40
CA ALA A 52 -45.50 54.27 114.01
C ALA A 52 -44.26 54.16 113.11
N GLY A 53 -43.09 54.56 113.60
CA GLY A 53 -41.81 54.45 112.89
C GLY A 53 -41.41 53.00 112.59
N LEU A 54 -41.59 52.09 113.55
CA LEU A 54 -41.24 50.67 113.39
C LEU A 54 -42.13 49.97 112.35
N PHE A 55 -43.42 50.31 112.32
CA PHE A 55 -44.37 49.73 111.36
C PHE A 55 -44.08 50.17 109.92
N LEU A 56 -43.70 51.44 109.73
CA LEU A 56 -43.30 51.97 108.41
C LEU A 56 -42.03 51.27 107.89
N LEU A 57 -41.06 51.01 108.78
CA LEU A 57 -39.81 50.33 108.47
C LEU A 57 -40.02 48.86 108.06
N ALA A 58 -40.93 48.16 108.74
CA ALA A 58 -41.32 46.79 108.38
C ALA A 58 -42.02 46.74 107.01
N LEU A 59 -42.91 47.69 106.72
CA LEU A 59 -43.59 47.81 105.42
C LEU A 59 -42.62 48.09 104.27
N LEU A 60 -41.68 49.02 104.46
CA LEU A 60 -40.65 49.33 103.46
C LEU A 60 -39.72 48.12 103.22
N SER A 61 -39.35 47.40 104.27
CA SER A 61 -38.50 46.21 104.18
C SER A 61 -39.19 45.07 103.41
N ALA A 62 -40.47 44.81 103.69
CA ALA A 62 -41.28 43.81 102.98
C ALA A 62 -41.51 44.18 101.51
N ALA A 63 -41.78 45.46 101.22
CA ALA A 63 -41.90 45.96 99.84
C ALA A 63 -40.59 45.80 99.07
N THR A 64 -39.45 46.13 99.70
CA THR A 64 -38.11 46.00 99.09
C THR A 64 -37.77 44.53 98.80
N PHE A 65 -38.10 43.61 99.72
CA PHE A 65 -37.87 42.17 99.53
C PHE A 65 -38.75 41.57 98.42
N LEU A 66 -40.01 41.99 98.32
CA LEU A 66 -40.91 41.54 97.25
C LEU A 66 -40.50 42.09 95.88
N LEU A 67 -40.09 43.36 95.80
CA LEU A 67 -39.62 43.99 94.56
C LEU A 67 -38.30 43.35 94.07
N THR A 68 -37.32 43.17 94.95
CA THR A 68 -36.05 42.49 94.59
C THR A 68 -36.28 41.07 94.12
N ARG A 69 -37.15 40.29 94.78
CA ARG A 69 -37.43 38.91 94.38
C ARG A 69 -38.23 38.81 93.08
N ARG A 70 -39.08 39.80 92.76
CA ARG A 70 -39.89 39.86 91.53
C ARG A 70 -39.11 40.37 90.30
N LEU A 71 -38.13 41.24 90.51
CA LEU A 71 -37.31 41.85 89.45
C LEU A 71 -35.98 41.13 89.21
N MET A 72 -35.26 40.68 90.25
CA MET A 72 -33.90 40.13 90.09
C MET A 72 -33.87 38.63 89.80
N ARG A 73 -34.89 37.85 90.17
CA ARG A 73 -34.92 36.39 89.97
C ARG A 73 -34.98 35.91 88.49
N PRO A 74 -35.68 36.60 87.57
CA PRO A 74 -35.76 36.18 86.17
C PRO A 74 -34.48 36.40 85.35
N ILE A 75 -33.70 37.42 85.69
CA ILE A 75 -32.46 37.79 84.98
C ILE A 75 -31.44 36.64 84.89
N PRO A 76 -31.06 35.95 86.00
CA PRO A 76 -30.11 34.84 85.91
C PRO A 76 -30.67 33.64 85.11
N ILE A 77 -31.99 33.47 85.06
CA ILE A 77 -32.63 32.39 84.29
C ILE A 77 -32.58 32.70 82.79
N LEU A 78 -32.92 33.93 82.38
CA LEU A 78 -32.79 34.35 80.98
C LEU A 78 -31.32 34.40 80.54
N ALA A 79 -30.41 34.84 81.41
CA ALA A 79 -28.97 34.81 81.14
C ALA A 79 -28.43 33.38 80.95
N ASN A 80 -28.90 32.43 81.76
CA ASN A 80 -28.55 31.02 81.58
C ASN A 80 -29.18 30.43 80.31
N THR A 81 -30.42 30.82 79.99
CA THR A 81 -31.11 30.42 78.76
C THR A 81 -30.35 30.92 77.52
N MET A 82 -29.86 32.17 77.54
CA MET A 82 -28.98 32.72 76.50
C MET A 82 -27.65 31.97 76.40
N ARG A 83 -27.04 31.60 77.53
CA ARG A 83 -25.80 30.81 77.54
C ARG A 83 -25.99 29.44 76.91
N ARG A 84 -27.10 28.76 77.23
CA ARG A 84 -27.45 27.45 76.66
C ARG A 84 -27.74 27.55 75.15
N LEU A 85 -28.43 28.62 74.73
CA LEU A 85 -28.61 28.97 73.32
C LEU A 85 -27.28 29.20 72.61
N ALA A 86 -26.36 29.97 73.20
CA ALA A 86 -25.03 30.21 72.64
C ALA A 86 -24.15 28.94 72.58
N GLN A 87 -24.45 27.94 73.41
CA GLN A 87 -23.83 26.61 73.39
C GLN A 87 -24.52 25.65 72.40
N ALA A 88 -25.45 26.15 71.58
CA ALA A 88 -26.22 25.38 70.61
C ALA A 88 -27.07 24.24 71.23
N GLU A 89 -27.49 24.37 72.50
CA GLU A 89 -28.45 23.44 73.08
C GLU A 89 -29.85 23.66 72.50
N ASN A 90 -30.55 22.57 72.19
CA ASN A 90 -31.92 22.63 71.69
C ASN A 90 -32.90 22.84 72.85
N LEU A 91 -33.51 24.03 72.92
CA LEU A 91 -34.46 24.40 73.98
C LEU A 91 -35.90 24.36 73.48
N GLU A 92 -36.73 23.53 74.09
CA GLU A 92 -38.16 23.42 73.71
C GLU A 92 -38.94 24.71 73.96
N SER A 93 -38.61 25.48 75.01
CA SER A 93 -39.30 26.74 75.32
C SER A 93 -38.41 27.74 76.06
N ILE A 94 -38.67 29.03 75.83
CA ILE A 94 -38.02 30.13 76.55
C ILE A 94 -38.88 30.48 77.79
N PRO A 95 -38.34 30.42 79.02
CA PRO A 95 -39.08 30.81 80.22
C PRO A 95 -39.54 32.28 80.16
N TYR A 96 -40.65 32.60 80.82
CA TYR A 96 -41.17 33.97 80.99
C TYR A 96 -41.72 34.68 79.74
N LEU A 97 -41.92 33.97 78.62
CA LEU A 97 -42.56 34.47 77.39
C LEU A 97 -43.94 35.13 77.59
N LYS A 98 -44.70 34.74 78.63
CA LYS A 98 -46.04 35.28 78.93
C LYS A 98 -46.01 36.55 79.79
N ARG A 99 -44.83 37.06 80.18
CA ARG A 99 -44.73 38.33 80.93
C ARG A 99 -44.92 39.52 79.98
N MET A 100 -45.53 40.59 80.48
CA MET A 100 -45.83 41.82 79.74
C MET A 100 -44.90 42.98 80.14
N ASP A 101 -43.74 42.68 80.73
CA ASP A 101 -42.73 43.64 81.18
C ASP A 101 -41.42 43.46 80.38
N GLU A 102 -40.38 44.23 80.71
CA GLU A 102 -39.08 44.23 80.02
C GLU A 102 -38.41 42.84 80.04
N VAL A 103 -38.70 42.03 81.06
CA VAL A 103 -38.25 40.63 81.15
C VAL A 103 -38.94 39.77 80.08
N GLY A 104 -40.22 40.02 79.81
CA GLY A 104 -40.97 39.40 78.71
C GLY A 104 -40.38 39.75 77.34
N GLN A 105 -40.02 41.01 77.10
CA GLN A 105 -39.36 41.45 75.85
C GLN A 105 -37.99 40.79 75.64
N MET A 106 -37.21 40.60 76.71
CA MET A 106 -35.96 39.84 76.64
C MET A 106 -36.20 38.36 76.31
N ALA A 107 -37.26 37.75 76.87
CA ALA A 107 -37.64 36.37 76.55
C ALA A 107 -38.13 36.21 75.10
N GLU A 108 -38.87 37.19 74.57
CA GLU A 108 -39.28 37.27 73.16
C GLU A 108 -38.06 37.39 72.23
N THR A 109 -37.10 38.24 72.58
CA THR A 109 -35.84 38.38 71.82
C THR A 109 -35.03 37.08 71.82
N LEU A 110 -35.01 36.35 72.95
CA LEU A 110 -34.38 35.02 73.03
C LEU A 110 -35.13 33.96 72.21
N GLN A 111 -36.45 34.08 72.04
CA GLN A 111 -37.23 33.21 71.16
C GLN A 111 -36.86 33.45 69.70
N VAL A 112 -36.80 34.71 69.26
CA VAL A 112 -36.34 35.06 67.89
C VAL A 112 -34.92 34.55 67.65
N PHE A 113 -34.03 34.66 68.64
CA PHE A 113 -32.66 34.16 68.55
C PHE A 113 -32.61 32.62 68.44
N ARG A 114 -33.40 31.90 69.25
CA ARG A 114 -33.55 30.44 69.14
C ARG A 114 -34.05 30.02 67.76
N ASP A 115 -35.13 30.65 67.29
CA ASP A 115 -35.77 30.29 66.04
C ASP A 115 -34.84 30.60 64.85
N SER A 116 -34.09 31.71 64.92
CA SER A 116 -33.05 32.06 63.93
C SER A 116 -31.88 31.07 63.93
N MET A 117 -31.44 30.59 65.11
CA MET A 117 -30.39 29.56 65.22
C MET A 117 -30.86 28.21 64.68
N ALA A 118 -32.11 27.81 64.97
CA ALA A 118 -32.70 26.58 64.45
C ALA A 118 -32.84 26.62 62.91
N GLU A 119 -33.27 27.76 62.35
CA GLU A 119 -33.35 27.95 60.90
C GLU A 119 -31.97 28.01 60.24
N ALA A 120 -30.98 28.63 60.88
CA ALA A 120 -29.60 28.65 60.40
C ALA A 120 -28.98 27.24 60.34
N GLU A 121 -29.23 26.39 61.36
CA GLU A 121 -28.77 25.01 61.38
C GLU A 121 -29.48 24.15 60.30
N ARG A 122 -30.80 24.38 60.10
CA ARG A 122 -31.57 23.74 59.03
C ARG A 122 -31.03 24.10 57.64
N LEU A 123 -30.83 25.39 57.38
CA LEU A 123 -30.24 25.88 56.12
C LEU A 123 -28.81 25.36 55.91
N LYS A 124 -28.02 25.22 56.98
CA LYS A 124 -26.68 24.64 56.92
C LYS A 124 -26.73 23.15 56.54
N CYS A 125 -27.60 22.37 57.19
CA CYS A 125 -27.84 20.97 56.81
C CYS A 125 -28.35 20.83 55.37
N GLU A 126 -29.30 21.67 54.94
CA GLU A 126 -29.81 21.67 53.55
C GLU A 126 -28.70 22.03 52.55
N LYS A 127 -27.84 23.01 52.86
CA LYS A 127 -26.73 23.43 52.01
C LYS A 127 -25.62 22.37 51.94
N GLU A 128 -25.32 21.70 53.06
CA GLU A 128 -24.38 20.57 53.10
C GLU A 128 -24.93 19.36 52.34
N ALA A 129 -26.22 19.03 52.51
CA ALA A 129 -26.88 17.96 51.75
C ALA A 129 -26.96 18.29 50.24
N ALA A 130 -27.23 19.55 49.88
CA ALA A 130 -27.24 20.01 48.49
C ALA A 130 -25.84 19.98 47.88
N LYS A 131 -24.79 20.39 48.63
CA LYS A 131 -23.39 20.25 48.20
C LYS A 131 -23.01 18.79 48.00
N ALA A 132 -23.33 17.91 48.95
CA ALA A 132 -23.03 16.48 48.85
C ALA A 132 -23.72 15.84 47.64
N ARG A 133 -25.00 16.17 47.39
CA ARG A 133 -25.74 15.72 46.19
C ARG A 133 -25.17 16.30 44.90
N ALA A 134 -24.77 17.57 44.90
CA ALA A 134 -24.15 18.20 43.72
C ALA A 134 -22.80 17.56 43.38
N GLU A 135 -21.97 17.26 44.39
CA GLU A 135 -20.67 16.62 44.17
C GLU A 135 -20.85 15.17 43.72
N GLU A 136 -21.80 14.41 44.28
CA GLU A 136 -22.09 13.05 43.80
C GLU A 136 -22.67 13.06 42.38
N ASN A 137 -23.61 13.97 42.05
CA ASN A 137 -24.14 14.10 40.70
C ASN A 137 -23.03 14.47 39.70
N LYS A 138 -22.10 15.35 40.09
CA LYS A 138 -20.95 15.71 39.28
C LYS A 138 -20.01 14.51 39.09
N ARG A 139 -19.76 13.73 40.14
CA ARG A 139 -18.93 12.50 40.07
C ARG A 139 -19.54 11.47 39.13
N VAL A 140 -20.86 11.22 39.24
CA VAL A 140 -21.60 10.31 38.35
C VAL A 140 -21.59 10.81 36.90
N ALA A 141 -21.83 12.10 36.68
CA ALA A 141 -21.78 12.70 35.34
C ALA A 141 -20.39 12.60 34.72
N MET A 142 -19.34 12.88 35.51
CA MET A 142 -17.95 12.78 35.05
C MET A 142 -17.56 11.33 34.74
N SER A 143 -17.99 10.36 35.56
CA SER A 143 -17.78 8.94 35.29
C SER A 143 -18.46 8.49 34.00
N ARG A 144 -19.71 8.92 33.74
CA ARG A 144 -20.40 8.60 32.49
C ARG A 144 -19.70 9.21 31.28
N LEU A 145 -19.28 10.47 31.39
CA LEU A 145 -18.53 11.15 30.33
C LEU A 145 -17.20 10.43 30.05
N ALA A 146 -16.51 9.98 31.10
CA ALA A 146 -15.30 9.18 31.02
C ALA A 146 -15.56 7.84 30.29
N ASP A 147 -16.61 7.12 30.66
CA ASP A 147 -16.95 5.82 30.06
C ASP A 147 -17.33 5.93 28.58
N ASP A 148 -18.09 6.97 28.21
CA ASP A 148 -18.46 7.21 26.81
C ASP A 148 -17.26 7.70 25.97
N PHE A 149 -16.39 8.52 26.55
CA PHE A 149 -15.12 8.92 25.92
C PHE A 149 -14.17 7.73 25.74
N GLU A 150 -14.00 6.88 26.76
CA GLU A 150 -13.21 5.65 26.71
C GLU A 150 -13.72 4.75 25.58
N ARG A 151 -15.03 4.51 25.52
CA ARG A 151 -15.64 3.63 24.51
C ARG A 151 -15.45 4.18 23.09
N SER A 152 -15.67 5.48 22.89
CA SER A 152 -15.54 6.10 21.57
C SER A 152 -14.10 6.10 21.08
N ILE A 153 -13.13 6.47 21.94
CA ILE A 153 -11.74 6.54 21.53
C ILE A 153 -11.14 5.15 21.38
N ARG A 154 -11.44 4.19 22.26
CA ARG A 154 -10.95 2.81 22.13
C ARG A 154 -11.44 2.20 20.81
N GLY A 155 -12.69 2.42 20.41
CA GLY A 155 -13.19 1.97 19.11
C GLY A 155 -12.44 2.55 17.90
N VAL A 156 -12.03 3.83 17.96
CA VAL A 156 -11.21 4.45 16.91
C VAL A 156 -9.79 3.89 16.91
N VAL A 157 -9.17 3.75 18.08
CA VAL A 157 -7.82 3.19 18.25
C VAL A 157 -7.75 1.76 17.75
N ASP A 158 -8.70 0.91 18.14
CA ASP A 158 -8.78 -0.48 17.69
C ASP A 158 -8.97 -0.55 16.16
N GLY A 159 -9.79 0.34 15.60
CA GLY A 159 -9.99 0.44 14.15
C GLY A 159 -8.73 0.87 13.39
N VAL A 160 -7.98 1.85 13.91
CA VAL A 160 -6.70 2.28 13.33
C VAL A 160 -5.65 1.16 13.45
N ALA A 161 -5.57 0.48 14.59
CA ALA A 161 -4.64 -0.63 14.79
C ALA A 161 -4.91 -1.77 13.79
N ALA A 162 -6.18 -2.17 13.62
CA ALA A 162 -6.57 -3.19 12.66
C ALA A 162 -6.24 -2.80 11.21
N ALA A 163 -6.55 -1.55 10.81
CA ALA A 163 -6.24 -1.05 9.49
C ALA A 163 -4.72 -0.98 9.22
N SER A 164 -3.93 -0.61 10.22
CA SER A 164 -2.46 -0.64 10.14
C SER A 164 -1.94 -2.05 9.94
N THR A 165 -2.43 -3.05 10.69
CA THR A 165 -2.04 -4.45 10.50
C THR A 165 -2.40 -4.97 9.10
N GLU A 166 -3.57 -4.63 8.56
CA GLU A 166 -3.93 -4.96 7.19
C GLU A 166 -3.00 -4.29 6.16
N MET A 167 -2.65 -3.02 6.37
CA MET A 167 -1.69 -2.31 5.51
C MET A 167 -0.29 -2.91 5.56
N GLU A 168 0.20 -3.32 6.74
CA GLU A 168 1.49 -4.01 6.89
C GLU A 168 1.49 -5.31 6.07
N ALA A 169 0.49 -6.16 6.24
CA ALA A 169 0.39 -7.42 5.51
C ALA A 169 0.27 -7.22 3.98
N ALA A 170 -0.49 -6.19 3.55
CA ALA A 170 -0.61 -5.83 2.15
C ALA A 170 0.73 -5.33 1.58
N ALA A 171 1.45 -4.49 2.32
CA ALA A 171 2.76 -3.98 1.93
C ALA A 171 3.82 -5.09 1.84
N GLU A 172 3.87 -6.01 2.80
CA GLU A 172 4.75 -7.19 2.73
C GLU A 172 4.48 -8.04 1.48
N THR A 173 3.20 -8.27 1.18
CA THR A 173 2.77 -9.02 -0.01
C THR A 173 3.16 -8.29 -1.31
N MET A 174 3.00 -6.96 -1.35
CA MET A 174 3.44 -6.14 -2.47
C MET A 174 4.95 -6.20 -2.67
N THR A 175 5.74 -6.08 -1.61
CA THR A 175 7.22 -6.20 -1.65
C THR A 175 7.63 -7.58 -2.20
N ALA A 176 7.06 -8.66 -1.67
CA ALA A 176 7.35 -10.01 -2.15
C ALA A 176 6.99 -10.20 -3.64
N THR A 177 5.88 -9.60 -4.08
CA THR A 177 5.43 -9.66 -5.49
C THR A 177 6.34 -8.84 -6.40
N ALA A 178 6.74 -7.64 -5.98
CA ALA A 178 7.69 -6.78 -6.66
C ALA A 178 9.04 -7.49 -6.86
N GLU A 179 9.62 -8.06 -5.80
CA GLU A 179 10.86 -8.83 -5.90
C GLU A 179 10.74 -10.04 -6.83
N LYS A 180 9.63 -10.79 -6.75
CA LYS A 180 9.39 -11.94 -7.62
C LYS A 180 9.29 -11.51 -9.08
N THR A 181 8.68 -10.36 -9.33
CA THR A 181 8.55 -9.78 -10.68
C THR A 181 9.91 -9.35 -11.20
N SER A 182 10.72 -8.65 -10.40
CA SER A 182 12.09 -8.27 -10.75
C SER A 182 12.96 -9.49 -11.09
N ARG A 183 12.97 -10.52 -10.24
CA ARG A 183 13.72 -11.78 -10.53
C ARG A 183 13.25 -12.46 -11.81
N ARG A 184 11.95 -12.41 -12.13
CA ARG A 184 11.41 -12.95 -13.38
C ARG A 184 11.81 -12.11 -14.58
N SER A 185 11.81 -10.79 -14.45
CA SER A 185 12.29 -9.88 -15.48
C SER A 185 13.75 -10.17 -15.83
N ASP A 186 14.63 -10.38 -14.85
CA ASP A 186 16.03 -10.73 -15.10
C ASP A 186 16.20 -12.06 -15.88
N ALA A 187 15.38 -13.07 -15.53
CA ALA A 187 15.37 -14.35 -16.24
C ALA A 187 14.89 -14.20 -17.70
N VAL A 188 13.89 -13.34 -17.92
CA VAL A 188 13.40 -13.02 -19.27
C VAL A 188 14.46 -12.24 -20.05
N THR A 189 15.15 -11.26 -19.45
CA THR A 189 16.27 -10.55 -20.08
C THR A 189 17.35 -11.52 -20.57
N THR A 190 17.74 -12.49 -19.73
CA THR A 190 18.69 -13.53 -20.13
C THR A 190 18.19 -14.35 -21.33
N SER A 191 16.89 -14.65 -21.36
CA SER A 191 16.26 -15.38 -22.46
C SER A 191 16.20 -14.55 -23.75
N VAL A 192 15.95 -13.24 -23.64
CA VAL A 192 15.98 -12.28 -24.75
C VAL A 192 17.38 -12.16 -25.33
N ASP A 193 18.41 -12.06 -24.49
CA ASP A 193 19.81 -12.04 -24.93
C ASP A 193 20.18 -13.31 -25.71
N GLN A 194 19.74 -14.47 -25.23
CA GLN A 194 19.95 -15.74 -25.93
C GLN A 194 19.19 -15.78 -27.26
N ALA A 195 17.95 -15.32 -27.28
CA ALA A 195 17.15 -15.25 -28.49
C ALA A 195 17.78 -14.30 -29.52
N SER A 196 18.28 -13.15 -29.10
CA SER A 196 19.01 -12.19 -29.95
C SER A 196 20.24 -12.82 -30.59
N LYS A 197 21.07 -13.55 -29.82
CA LYS A 197 22.21 -14.31 -30.35
C LYS A 197 21.81 -15.37 -31.37
N ASN A 198 20.73 -16.10 -31.10
CA ASN A 198 20.19 -17.10 -32.02
C ASN A 198 19.73 -16.45 -33.33
N VAL A 199 19.00 -15.34 -33.26
CA VAL A 199 18.56 -14.57 -34.43
C VAL A 199 19.75 -14.08 -35.25
N GLN A 200 20.81 -13.56 -34.59
CA GLN A 200 22.04 -13.16 -35.28
C GLN A 200 22.73 -14.33 -35.99
N THR A 201 22.74 -15.51 -35.37
CA THR A 201 23.31 -16.72 -35.99
C THR A 201 22.50 -17.15 -37.22
N VAL A 202 21.16 -17.10 -37.15
CA VAL A 202 20.30 -17.40 -38.30
C VAL A 202 20.48 -16.35 -39.40
N ALA A 203 20.69 -15.07 -39.06
CA ALA A 203 20.98 -14.01 -40.02
C ALA A 203 22.26 -14.32 -40.82
N SER A 204 23.34 -14.63 -40.13
CA SER A 204 24.61 -15.01 -40.77
C SER A 204 24.48 -16.28 -41.61
N ALA A 205 23.73 -17.28 -41.15
CA ALA A 205 23.47 -18.49 -41.93
C ALA A 205 22.65 -18.19 -43.20
N ALA A 206 21.67 -17.30 -43.13
CA ALA A 206 20.88 -16.88 -44.29
C ALA A 206 21.73 -16.10 -45.31
N GLU A 207 22.64 -15.24 -44.87
CA GLU A 207 23.60 -14.55 -45.75
C GLU A 207 24.56 -15.53 -46.45
N GLN A 208 25.08 -16.52 -45.71
CA GLN A 208 25.92 -17.57 -46.28
C GLN A 208 25.15 -18.43 -47.30
N LEU A 209 23.89 -18.77 -47.01
CA LEU A 209 23.02 -19.48 -47.94
C LEU A 209 22.75 -18.63 -49.19
N ALA A 210 22.50 -17.33 -49.05
CA ALA A 210 22.26 -16.45 -50.20
C ALA A 210 23.47 -16.41 -51.14
N THR A 211 24.67 -16.33 -50.56
CA THR A 211 25.93 -16.40 -51.32
C THR A 211 26.10 -17.74 -52.01
N SER A 212 25.83 -18.85 -51.31
CA SER A 212 25.95 -20.21 -51.85
C SER A 212 24.95 -20.47 -52.98
N VAL A 213 23.71 -20.01 -52.85
CA VAL A 213 22.68 -20.11 -53.89
C VAL A 213 23.05 -19.31 -55.13
N ALA A 214 23.59 -18.11 -54.96
CA ALA A 214 24.09 -17.31 -56.08
C ALA A 214 25.24 -18.02 -56.81
N GLU A 215 26.17 -18.64 -56.07
CA GLU A 215 27.26 -19.42 -56.65
C GLU A 215 26.78 -20.61 -57.46
N ILE A 216 25.85 -21.40 -56.89
CA ILE A 216 25.26 -22.54 -57.58
C ILE A 216 24.56 -22.07 -58.86
N GLY A 217 23.86 -20.92 -58.82
CA GLY A 217 23.26 -20.31 -60.00
C GLY A 217 24.26 -20.05 -61.12
N ARG A 218 25.39 -19.40 -60.81
CA ARG A 218 26.47 -19.16 -61.79
C ARG A 218 27.05 -20.47 -62.34
N GLN A 219 27.26 -21.46 -61.47
CA GLN A 219 27.83 -22.76 -61.88
C GLN A 219 26.89 -23.55 -62.79
N VAL A 220 25.57 -23.46 -62.57
CA VAL A 220 24.56 -24.10 -63.40
C VAL A 220 24.48 -23.45 -64.78
N GLU A 221 24.51 -22.12 -64.85
CA GLU A 221 24.55 -21.39 -66.12
C GLU A 221 25.82 -21.71 -66.94
N HIS A 222 26.97 -21.79 -66.27
CA HIS A 222 28.22 -22.23 -66.88
C HIS A 222 28.11 -23.67 -67.42
N SER A 223 27.51 -24.58 -66.65
CA SER A 223 27.30 -25.99 -67.07
C SER A 223 26.38 -26.11 -68.29
N SER A 224 25.30 -25.31 -68.35
CA SER A 224 24.41 -25.26 -69.51
C SER A 224 25.14 -24.73 -70.76
N THR A 225 26.00 -23.72 -70.59
CA THR A 225 26.84 -23.20 -71.69
C THR A 225 27.78 -24.29 -72.24
N MET A 226 28.50 -24.99 -71.36
CA MET A 226 29.38 -26.11 -71.74
C MET A 226 28.61 -27.25 -72.43
N ALA A 227 27.40 -27.57 -71.96
CA ALA A 227 26.57 -28.60 -72.60
C ALA A 227 26.20 -28.19 -74.03
N ARG A 228 25.80 -26.93 -74.25
CA ARG A 228 25.50 -26.42 -75.60
C ARG A 228 26.70 -26.44 -76.52
N GLU A 229 27.87 -26.04 -76.04
CA GLU A 229 29.12 -26.12 -76.79
C GLU A 229 29.47 -27.57 -77.17
N ALA A 230 29.28 -28.52 -76.25
CA ALA A 230 29.52 -29.94 -76.51
C ALA A 230 28.55 -30.53 -77.55
N VAL A 231 27.29 -30.08 -77.61
CA VAL A 231 26.35 -30.46 -78.69
C VAL A 231 26.84 -29.98 -80.05
N VAL A 232 27.35 -28.73 -80.13
CA VAL A 232 27.90 -28.19 -81.37
C VAL A 232 29.11 -29.02 -81.84
N GLU A 233 30.02 -29.36 -80.93
CA GLU A 233 31.21 -30.15 -81.26
C GLU A 233 30.88 -31.61 -81.64
N ALA A 234 29.91 -32.22 -80.96
CA ALA A 234 29.42 -33.56 -81.30
C ALA A 234 28.76 -33.58 -82.69
N THR A 235 27.99 -32.53 -83.03
CA THR A 235 27.37 -32.38 -84.36
C THR A 235 28.44 -32.26 -85.44
N ARG A 236 29.44 -31.40 -85.23
CA ARG A 236 30.59 -31.23 -86.14
C ARG A 236 31.37 -32.54 -86.33
N THR A 237 31.59 -33.28 -85.25
CA THR A 237 32.28 -34.58 -85.30
C THR A 237 31.45 -35.58 -86.11
N GLY A 238 30.13 -35.59 -85.93
CA GLY A 238 29.20 -36.39 -86.74
C GLY A 238 29.35 -36.12 -88.23
N GLU A 239 29.35 -34.85 -88.65
CA GLU A 239 29.51 -34.46 -90.05
C GLU A 239 30.84 -34.95 -90.67
N ILE A 240 31.94 -34.88 -89.90
CA ILE A 240 33.26 -35.37 -90.34
C ILE A 240 33.23 -36.88 -90.56
N VAL A 241 32.61 -37.63 -89.63
CA VAL A 241 32.51 -39.09 -89.67
C VAL A 241 31.58 -39.54 -90.80
N ASP A 242 30.48 -38.83 -91.05
CA ASP A 242 29.59 -39.07 -92.20
C ASP A 242 30.33 -38.84 -93.53
N GLY A 243 31.17 -37.80 -93.61
CA GLY A 243 32.06 -37.58 -94.75
C GLY A 243 33.03 -38.74 -94.99
N LEU A 244 33.58 -39.32 -93.92
CA LEU A 244 34.42 -40.52 -93.99
C LEU A 244 33.63 -41.74 -94.47
N ALA A 245 32.38 -41.92 -94.01
CA ALA A 245 31.49 -43.00 -94.44
C ALA A 245 31.23 -42.95 -95.95
N SER A 246 30.90 -41.75 -96.45
CA SER A 246 30.69 -41.49 -97.88
C SER A 246 31.96 -41.76 -98.70
N THR A 247 33.13 -41.35 -98.20
CA THR A 247 34.42 -41.60 -98.85
C THR A 247 34.73 -43.10 -98.91
N ALA A 248 34.52 -43.83 -97.82
CA ALA A 248 34.71 -45.28 -97.78
C ALA A 248 33.76 -46.01 -98.74
N GLN A 249 32.51 -45.56 -98.86
CA GLN A 249 31.55 -46.07 -99.85
C GLN A 249 32.01 -45.83 -101.29
N ALA A 250 32.52 -44.63 -101.60
CA ALA A 250 33.08 -44.31 -102.92
C ALA A 250 34.28 -45.20 -103.27
N ILE A 251 35.21 -45.40 -102.31
CA ILE A 251 36.36 -46.30 -102.49
C ILE A 251 35.88 -47.74 -102.72
N GLY A 252 34.87 -48.21 -101.98
CA GLY A 252 34.27 -49.54 -102.21
C GLY A 252 33.75 -49.72 -103.63
N GLY A 253 33.14 -48.68 -104.21
CA GLY A 253 32.73 -48.66 -105.62
C GLY A 253 33.91 -48.77 -106.59
N VAL A 254 35.01 -48.05 -106.33
CA VAL A 254 36.23 -48.11 -107.15
C VAL A 254 36.89 -49.49 -107.05
N VAL A 255 36.99 -50.07 -105.85
CA VAL A 255 37.57 -51.41 -105.64
C VAL A 255 36.78 -52.48 -106.39
N LYS A 256 35.44 -52.38 -106.40
CA LYS A 256 34.58 -53.26 -107.19
C LYS A 256 34.87 -53.15 -108.69
N LEU A 257 35.00 -51.94 -109.22
CA LEU A 257 35.36 -51.72 -110.62
C LEU A 257 36.73 -52.32 -110.97
N ILE A 258 37.74 -52.15 -110.10
CA ILE A 258 39.07 -52.75 -110.32
C ILE A 258 38.98 -54.28 -110.32
N LYS A 259 38.18 -54.87 -109.40
CA LYS A 259 37.92 -56.31 -109.37
C LYS A 259 37.31 -56.81 -110.69
N ASP A 260 36.31 -56.09 -111.20
CA ASP A 260 35.68 -56.40 -112.49
C ASP A 260 36.67 -56.31 -113.66
N ILE A 261 37.55 -55.29 -113.67
CA ILE A 261 38.62 -55.13 -114.67
C ILE A 261 39.64 -56.27 -114.58
N ALA A 262 40.04 -56.68 -113.36
CA ALA A 262 40.97 -57.78 -113.15
C ALA A 262 40.37 -59.11 -113.65
N ALA A 263 39.09 -59.37 -113.37
CA ALA A 263 38.37 -60.53 -113.89
C ALA A 263 38.30 -60.53 -115.43
N GLN A 264 37.99 -59.39 -116.04
CA GLN A 264 37.97 -59.23 -117.50
C GLN A 264 39.38 -59.43 -118.11
N THR A 265 40.41 -58.89 -117.48
CA THR A 265 41.81 -59.03 -117.90
C THR A 265 42.27 -60.48 -117.82
N ASN A 266 41.89 -61.20 -116.77
CA ASN A 266 42.14 -62.64 -116.62
C ASN A 266 41.45 -63.46 -117.71
N LEU A 267 40.22 -63.12 -118.10
CA LEU A 267 39.51 -63.76 -119.21
C LEU A 267 40.17 -63.47 -120.57
N LEU A 268 40.60 -62.23 -120.81
CA LEU A 268 41.34 -61.86 -122.03
C LEU A 268 42.68 -62.60 -122.12
N ALA A 269 43.42 -62.67 -121.00
CA ALA A 269 44.67 -63.40 -120.91
C ALA A 269 44.48 -64.90 -121.14
N LEU A 270 43.40 -65.49 -120.59
CA LEU A 270 43.04 -66.88 -120.83
C LEU A 270 42.77 -67.14 -122.33
N ASN A 271 41.99 -66.27 -122.98
CA ASN A 271 41.73 -66.37 -124.43
C ASN A 271 43.02 -66.25 -125.25
N ALA A 272 43.92 -65.35 -124.86
CA ALA A 272 45.23 -65.20 -125.49
C ALA A 272 46.13 -66.44 -125.28
N SER A 273 46.13 -67.06 -124.10
CA SER A 273 46.85 -68.31 -123.85
C SER A 273 46.31 -69.47 -124.70
N ILE A 274 44.99 -69.54 -124.89
CA ILE A 274 44.34 -70.55 -125.76
C ILE A 274 44.78 -70.35 -127.22
N GLU A 275 44.73 -69.11 -127.74
CA GLU A 275 45.11 -68.83 -129.13
C GLU A 275 46.63 -69.01 -129.34
N SER A 276 47.44 -68.69 -128.33
CA SER A 276 48.90 -68.95 -128.35
C SER A 276 49.22 -70.44 -128.39
N ALA A 277 48.46 -71.28 -127.66
CA ALA A 277 48.59 -72.74 -127.74
C ALA A 277 48.16 -73.27 -129.12
N ARG A 278 47.17 -72.64 -129.76
CA ARG A 278 46.67 -72.98 -131.09
C ARG A 278 47.67 -72.64 -132.21
N ALA A 279 48.47 -71.59 -132.03
CA ALA A 279 49.53 -71.16 -132.95
C ALA A 279 50.81 -72.02 -132.88
N GLY A 280 50.88 -73.01 -131.97
CA GLY A 280 52.01 -73.94 -131.87
C GLY A 280 53.34 -73.25 -131.53
N ASP A 281 54.42 -73.62 -132.22
CA ASP A 281 55.77 -73.10 -131.95
C ASP A 281 55.90 -71.58 -132.18
N ALA A 282 55.11 -71.00 -133.09
CA ALA A 282 55.09 -69.56 -133.36
C ALA A 282 54.44 -68.73 -132.23
N GLY A 283 53.61 -69.35 -131.38
CA GLY A 283 52.88 -68.71 -130.29
C GLY A 283 53.59 -68.72 -128.92
N LYS A 284 54.76 -69.38 -128.79
CA LYS A 284 55.44 -69.58 -127.50
C LYS A 284 55.75 -68.28 -126.75
N GLY A 285 56.20 -67.23 -127.45
CA GLY A 285 56.46 -65.92 -126.84
C GLY A 285 55.19 -65.23 -126.33
N PHE A 286 54.09 -65.32 -127.09
CA PHE A 286 52.78 -64.80 -126.68
C PHE A 286 52.17 -65.60 -125.52
N ALA A 287 52.39 -66.92 -125.46
CA ALA A 287 51.93 -67.76 -124.36
C ALA A 287 52.55 -67.36 -123.02
N VAL A 288 53.83 -66.97 -123.00
CA VAL A 288 54.51 -66.48 -121.78
C VAL A 288 53.89 -65.18 -121.32
N VAL A 289 53.69 -64.21 -122.23
CA VAL A 289 53.06 -62.92 -121.90
C VAL A 289 51.62 -63.12 -121.40
N ALA A 290 50.84 -63.98 -122.06
CA ALA A 290 49.47 -64.27 -121.65
C ALA A 290 49.40 -64.90 -120.25
N ASN A 291 50.32 -65.82 -119.91
CA ASN A 291 50.41 -66.38 -118.55
C ASN A 291 50.86 -65.35 -117.49
N GLU A 292 51.77 -64.43 -117.85
CA GLU A 292 52.20 -63.35 -116.96
C GLU A 292 51.02 -62.40 -116.67
N VAL A 293 50.31 -61.94 -117.71
CA VAL A 293 49.09 -61.11 -117.56
C VAL A 293 48.02 -61.81 -116.73
N LYS A 294 47.82 -63.12 -116.96
CA LYS A 294 46.89 -63.94 -116.16
C LYS A 294 47.28 -63.95 -114.68
N THR A 295 48.57 -64.08 -114.38
CA THR A 295 49.08 -64.09 -113.01
C THR A 295 48.93 -62.72 -112.35
N LEU A 296 49.27 -61.62 -113.04
CA LEU A 296 49.04 -60.26 -112.55
C LEU A 296 47.55 -59.99 -112.29
N ALA A 297 46.66 -60.46 -113.17
CA ALA A 297 45.22 -60.31 -113.00
C ALA A 297 44.72 -61.05 -111.75
N ALA A 298 45.18 -62.27 -111.50
CA ALA A 298 44.86 -63.03 -110.29
C ALA A 298 45.42 -62.38 -109.00
N GLN A 299 46.63 -61.81 -109.06
CA GLN A 299 47.19 -61.03 -107.96
C GLN A 299 46.38 -59.75 -107.69
N THR A 300 45.93 -59.09 -108.75
CA THR A 300 45.08 -57.89 -108.65
C THR A 300 43.74 -58.23 -108.02
N ASP A 301 43.09 -59.32 -108.44
CA ASP A 301 41.82 -59.80 -107.86
C ASP A 301 41.97 -60.06 -106.36
N LYS A 302 43.00 -60.80 -105.96
CA LYS A 302 43.30 -61.05 -104.54
C LYS A 302 43.54 -59.76 -103.76
N ALA A 303 44.35 -58.85 -104.29
CA ALA A 303 44.62 -57.56 -103.63
C ALA A 303 43.34 -56.72 -103.48
N THR A 304 42.46 -56.71 -104.49
CA THR A 304 41.17 -56.01 -104.39
C THR A 304 40.22 -56.63 -103.38
N GLU A 305 40.27 -57.94 -103.17
CA GLU A 305 39.48 -58.62 -102.14
C GLU A 305 39.95 -58.30 -100.72
N GLU A 306 41.27 -58.23 -100.51
CA GLU A 306 41.85 -57.77 -99.25
C GLU A 306 41.47 -56.30 -98.97
N ILE A 307 41.56 -55.41 -99.96
CA ILE A 307 41.14 -54.01 -99.84
C ILE A 307 39.63 -53.90 -99.56
N ALA A 308 38.79 -54.68 -100.25
CA ALA A 308 37.34 -54.67 -100.03
C ALA A 308 36.99 -55.05 -98.58
N THR A 309 37.69 -56.05 -98.01
CA THR A 309 37.55 -56.44 -96.61
C THR A 309 37.93 -55.31 -95.65
N GLN A 310 39.02 -54.59 -95.95
CA GLN A 310 39.45 -53.44 -95.16
C GLN A 310 38.45 -52.28 -95.23
N ILE A 311 37.89 -51.99 -96.42
CA ILE A 311 36.86 -50.95 -96.61
C ILE A 311 35.58 -51.31 -95.87
N SER A 312 35.15 -52.58 -95.91
CA SER A 312 34.00 -53.04 -95.14
C SER A 312 34.22 -52.86 -93.64
N THR A 313 35.43 -53.13 -93.15
CA THR A 313 35.79 -52.92 -91.74
C THR A 313 35.73 -51.44 -91.35
N ILE A 314 36.24 -50.56 -92.22
CA ILE A 314 36.15 -49.11 -92.04
C ILE A 314 34.69 -48.65 -91.99
N GLN A 315 33.85 -49.08 -92.94
CA GLN A 315 32.43 -48.72 -92.97
C GLN A 315 31.68 -49.12 -91.69
N VAL A 316 31.91 -50.34 -91.21
CA VAL A 316 31.32 -50.82 -89.95
C VAL A 316 31.81 -50.00 -88.76
N ALA A 317 33.12 -49.70 -88.68
CA ALA A 317 33.69 -48.87 -87.62
C ALA A 317 33.13 -47.44 -87.64
N THR A 318 32.97 -46.85 -88.83
CA THR A 318 32.39 -45.53 -89.01
C THR A 318 30.93 -45.51 -88.57
N GLY A 319 30.11 -46.48 -88.97
CA GLY A 319 28.71 -46.59 -88.53
C GLY A 319 28.58 -46.68 -87.00
N ARG A 320 29.39 -47.53 -86.36
CA ARG A 320 29.45 -47.62 -84.88
C ARG A 320 29.87 -46.31 -84.22
N THR A 321 30.70 -45.51 -84.90
CA THR A 321 31.14 -44.20 -84.41
C THR A 321 30.01 -43.18 -84.46
N VAL A 322 29.23 -43.16 -85.54
CA VAL A 322 28.04 -42.29 -85.67
C VAL A 322 27.02 -42.61 -84.57
N ASP A 323 26.72 -43.89 -84.34
CA ASP A 323 25.80 -44.31 -83.27
C ASP A 323 26.26 -43.86 -81.88
N ALA A 324 27.58 -43.95 -81.63
CA ALA A 324 28.18 -43.50 -80.38
C ALA A 324 28.08 -41.98 -80.22
N ILE A 325 28.35 -41.20 -81.28
CA ILE A 325 28.19 -39.74 -81.28
C ILE A 325 26.73 -39.35 -81.01
N GLY A 326 25.76 -40.00 -81.67
CA GLY A 326 24.34 -39.76 -81.42
C GLY A 326 23.93 -40.02 -79.97
N SER A 327 24.45 -41.10 -79.38
CA SER A 327 24.22 -41.41 -77.96
C SER A 327 24.83 -40.37 -77.01
N ILE A 328 26.03 -39.86 -77.32
CA ILE A 328 26.68 -38.78 -76.57
C ILE A 328 25.87 -37.48 -76.67
N SER A 329 25.46 -37.08 -77.87
CA SER A 329 24.61 -35.91 -78.08
C SER A 329 23.31 -35.98 -77.28
N GLY A 330 22.64 -37.14 -77.29
CA GLY A 330 21.43 -37.37 -76.49
C GLY A 330 21.68 -37.27 -74.98
N ALA A 331 22.83 -37.74 -74.49
CA ALA A 331 23.20 -37.59 -73.08
C ALA A 331 23.46 -36.11 -72.72
N ILE A 332 24.09 -35.34 -73.60
CA ILE A 332 24.37 -33.91 -73.38
C ILE A 332 23.08 -33.09 -73.36
N VAL A 333 22.11 -33.38 -74.23
CA VAL A 333 20.78 -32.72 -74.20
C VAL A 333 20.11 -32.93 -72.85
N LYS A 334 20.15 -34.15 -72.30
CA LYS A 334 19.61 -34.43 -70.95
C LYS A 334 20.35 -33.64 -69.86
N ILE A 335 21.65 -33.40 -70.01
CA ILE A 335 22.42 -32.56 -69.07
C ILE A 335 21.92 -31.11 -69.12
N ASP A 336 21.63 -30.55 -70.30
CA ASP A 336 21.09 -29.19 -70.44
C ASP A 336 19.68 -29.06 -69.84
N GLU A 337 18.82 -30.07 -70.02
CA GLU A 337 17.50 -30.14 -69.40
C GLU A 337 17.58 -30.17 -67.86
N ILE A 338 18.48 -30.99 -67.30
CA ILE A 338 18.73 -31.05 -65.86
C ILE A 338 19.26 -29.70 -65.35
N ALA A 339 20.19 -29.06 -66.07
CA ALA A 339 20.71 -27.74 -65.71
C ALA A 339 19.59 -26.69 -65.64
N HIS A 340 18.64 -26.69 -66.59
CA HIS A 340 17.46 -25.80 -66.53
C HIS A 340 16.59 -26.06 -65.31
N ALA A 341 16.32 -27.33 -64.98
CA ALA A 341 15.55 -27.69 -63.80
C ALA A 341 16.24 -27.21 -62.50
N ILE A 342 17.56 -27.38 -62.40
CA ILE A 342 18.34 -26.89 -61.26
C ILE A 342 18.31 -25.36 -61.20
N ALA A 343 18.45 -24.65 -62.33
CA ALA A 343 18.41 -23.19 -62.36
C ALA A 343 17.07 -22.62 -61.84
N SER A 344 15.97 -23.28 -62.19
CA SER A 344 14.64 -22.95 -61.66
C SER A 344 14.57 -23.17 -60.14
N ALA A 345 15.05 -24.32 -59.65
CA ALA A 345 15.10 -24.62 -58.22
C ALA A 345 15.98 -23.63 -57.44
N VAL A 346 17.13 -23.25 -57.98
CA VAL A 346 18.05 -22.26 -57.40
C VAL A 346 17.39 -20.88 -57.31
N THR A 347 16.63 -20.48 -58.34
CA THR A 347 15.87 -19.22 -58.32
C THR A 347 14.83 -19.22 -57.20
N GLN A 348 14.09 -20.31 -57.04
CA GLN A 348 13.11 -20.49 -55.97
C GLN A 348 13.79 -20.50 -54.59
N GLN A 349 14.90 -21.22 -54.43
CA GLN A 349 15.70 -21.21 -53.19
C GLN A 349 16.19 -19.80 -52.86
N GLY A 350 16.63 -19.02 -53.85
CA GLY A 350 17.06 -17.64 -53.64
C GLY A 350 15.93 -16.74 -53.15
N ALA A 351 14.70 -16.94 -53.63
CA ALA A 351 13.52 -16.24 -53.11
C ALA A 351 13.24 -16.62 -51.66
N ALA A 352 13.24 -17.91 -51.34
CA ALA A 352 13.03 -18.41 -49.97
C ALA A 352 14.09 -17.89 -48.99
N THR A 353 15.37 -17.86 -49.38
CA THR A 353 16.44 -17.32 -48.54
C THR A 353 16.26 -15.83 -48.26
N ARG A 354 15.82 -15.03 -49.24
CA ARG A 354 15.50 -13.60 -49.01
C ARG A 354 14.34 -13.42 -48.05
N GLU A 355 13.31 -14.27 -48.15
CA GLU A 355 12.18 -14.26 -47.21
C GLU A 355 12.64 -14.61 -45.78
N ILE A 356 13.50 -15.62 -45.63
CA ILE A 356 14.12 -15.97 -44.35
C ILE A 356 14.87 -14.77 -43.77
N SER A 357 15.73 -14.10 -44.55
CA SER A 357 16.44 -12.89 -44.08
C SER A 357 15.48 -11.78 -43.64
N GLY A 358 14.36 -11.60 -44.34
CA GLY A 358 13.29 -10.67 -43.94
C GLY A 358 12.67 -11.03 -42.60
N ASN A 359 12.28 -12.31 -42.43
CA ASN A 359 11.70 -12.83 -41.19
C ASN A 359 12.67 -12.74 -40.01
N VAL A 360 13.96 -12.99 -40.24
CA VAL A 360 15.02 -12.84 -39.24
C VAL A 360 15.16 -11.39 -38.80
N THR A 361 15.09 -10.42 -39.73
CA THR A 361 15.14 -8.99 -39.40
C THR A 361 13.93 -8.57 -38.55
N GLN A 362 12.74 -9.09 -38.86
CA GLN A 362 11.54 -8.85 -38.06
C GLN A 362 11.66 -9.49 -36.68
N ALA A 363 12.14 -10.74 -36.59
CA ALA A 363 12.38 -11.41 -35.33
C ALA A 363 13.37 -10.63 -34.45
N ALA A 364 14.46 -10.13 -35.04
CA ALA A 364 15.46 -9.31 -34.34
C ALA A 364 14.84 -8.08 -33.68
N ARG A 365 14.01 -7.33 -34.43
CA ARG A 365 13.27 -6.18 -33.92
C ARG A 365 12.33 -6.57 -32.78
N GLY A 366 11.59 -7.67 -32.93
CA GLY A 366 10.70 -8.18 -31.89
C GLY A 366 11.44 -8.56 -30.61
N THR A 367 12.59 -9.23 -30.70
CA THR A 367 13.43 -9.50 -29.52
C THR A 367 13.95 -8.24 -28.85
N ALA A 368 14.36 -7.23 -29.61
CA ALA A 368 14.81 -5.95 -29.06
C ALA A 368 13.68 -5.21 -28.34
N GLU A 369 12.47 -5.22 -28.89
CA GLU A 369 11.28 -4.63 -28.28
C GLU A 369 10.91 -5.34 -26.97
N ILE A 370 10.92 -6.67 -26.95
CA ILE A 370 10.71 -7.45 -25.71
C ILE A 370 11.78 -7.09 -24.67
N GLY A 371 13.03 -6.91 -25.09
CA GLY A 371 14.13 -6.45 -24.22
C GLY A 371 13.86 -5.08 -23.59
N SER A 372 13.31 -4.13 -24.33
CA SER A 372 12.91 -2.83 -23.79
C SER A 372 11.74 -2.97 -22.81
N ASN A 373 10.69 -3.69 -23.22
CA ASN A 373 9.48 -3.87 -22.40
C ASN A 373 9.80 -4.56 -21.06
N ILE A 374 10.73 -5.53 -21.04
CA ILE A 374 11.10 -6.21 -19.80
C ILE A 374 11.94 -5.33 -18.87
N ALA A 375 12.73 -4.40 -19.43
CA ALA A 375 13.42 -3.39 -18.64
C ALA A 375 12.41 -2.46 -17.93
N ASP A 376 11.38 -2.00 -18.64
CA ASP A 376 10.31 -1.17 -18.06
C ASP A 376 9.53 -1.93 -16.96
N VAL A 377 9.22 -3.21 -17.17
CA VAL A 377 8.58 -4.06 -16.15
C VAL A 377 9.49 -4.24 -14.91
N SER A 378 10.80 -4.41 -15.11
CA SER A 378 11.76 -4.50 -14.01
C SER A 378 11.80 -3.20 -13.20
N GLN A 379 11.82 -2.06 -13.87
CA GLN A 379 11.76 -0.75 -13.22
C GLN A 379 10.45 -0.55 -12.44
N ALA A 380 9.30 -0.84 -13.06
CA ALA A 380 8.00 -0.72 -12.39
C ALA A 380 7.89 -1.62 -11.15
N ALA A 381 8.50 -2.80 -11.19
CA ALA A 381 8.59 -3.69 -10.03
C ALA A 381 9.44 -3.07 -8.91
N GLN A 382 10.58 -2.46 -9.24
CA GLN A 382 11.42 -1.75 -8.25
C GLN A 382 10.68 -0.57 -7.61
N GLU A 383 9.98 0.24 -8.42
CA GLU A 383 9.15 1.35 -7.93
C GLU A 383 8.02 0.86 -7.01
N THR A 384 7.37 -0.25 -7.38
CA THR A 384 6.34 -0.88 -6.54
C THR A 384 6.91 -1.37 -5.21
N GLY A 385 8.10 -1.97 -5.19
CA GLY A 385 8.78 -2.40 -3.96
C GLY A 385 9.16 -1.22 -3.06
N ALA A 386 9.63 -0.12 -3.63
CA ALA A 386 9.91 1.11 -2.90
C ALA A 386 8.64 1.71 -2.29
N ALA A 387 7.55 1.79 -3.05
CA ALA A 387 6.25 2.27 -2.56
C ALA A 387 5.69 1.37 -1.45
N ALA A 388 5.80 0.04 -1.60
CA ALA A 388 5.40 -0.91 -0.57
C ALA A 388 6.17 -0.71 0.73
N THR A 389 7.49 -0.46 0.65
CA THR A 389 8.32 -0.16 1.83
C THR A 389 7.88 1.13 2.54
N GLN A 390 7.47 2.15 1.79
CA GLN A 390 6.92 3.39 2.37
C GLN A 390 5.58 3.14 3.07
N VAL A 391 4.69 2.35 2.46
CA VAL A 391 3.41 1.96 3.05
C VAL A 391 3.62 1.16 4.34
N LEU A 392 4.55 0.21 4.33
CA LEU A 392 4.92 -0.58 5.51
C LEU A 392 5.37 0.34 6.66
N THR A 393 6.27 1.28 6.36
CA THR A 393 6.76 2.24 7.36
C THR A 393 5.62 3.09 7.94
N ALA A 394 4.73 3.60 7.09
CA ALA A 394 3.58 4.41 7.52
C ALA A 394 2.59 3.60 8.37
N ALA A 395 2.34 2.34 8.02
CA ALA A 395 1.47 1.45 8.76
C ALA A 395 2.04 1.11 10.15
N THR A 396 3.34 0.81 10.24
CA THR A 396 4.03 0.59 11.52
C THR A 396 4.00 1.84 12.41
N ASP A 397 4.18 3.03 11.84
CA ASP A 397 4.10 4.27 12.60
C ASP A 397 2.68 4.57 13.10
N LEU A 398 1.65 4.32 12.28
CA LEU A 398 0.24 4.42 12.68
C LEU A 398 -0.10 3.42 13.80
N SER A 399 0.39 2.18 13.71
CA SER A 399 0.23 1.16 14.75
C SER A 399 0.83 1.64 16.09
N ARG A 400 2.06 2.16 16.06
CA ARG A 400 2.73 2.73 17.25
C ARG A 400 1.98 3.95 17.82
N GLN A 401 1.42 4.80 16.96
CA GLN A 401 0.62 5.95 17.38
C GLN A 401 -0.70 5.53 18.01
N ALA A 402 -1.37 4.50 17.47
CA ALA A 402 -2.57 3.91 18.06
C ALA A 402 -2.28 3.31 19.46
N GLU A 403 -1.19 2.56 19.62
CA GLU A 403 -0.76 2.04 20.93
C GLU A 403 -0.45 3.14 21.94
N THR A 404 0.17 4.23 21.48
CA THR A 404 0.48 5.39 22.33
C THR A 404 -0.80 6.11 22.76
N LEU A 405 -1.71 6.37 21.82
CA LEU A 405 -3.01 6.98 22.10
C LEU A 405 -3.83 6.11 23.06
N SER A 406 -3.82 4.78 22.90
CA SER A 406 -4.48 3.86 23.83
C SER A 406 -3.96 4.05 25.26
N ARG A 407 -2.63 4.10 25.43
CA ARG A 407 -2.00 4.26 26.75
C ARG A 407 -2.30 5.62 27.38
N ASP A 408 -2.28 6.68 26.58
CA ASP A 408 -2.58 8.04 27.04
C ASP A 408 -4.03 8.17 27.49
N VAL A 409 -4.96 7.55 26.75
CA VAL A 409 -6.39 7.49 27.11
C VAL A 409 -6.60 6.68 28.39
N ASP A 410 -5.98 5.51 28.52
CA ASP A 410 -6.05 4.70 29.75
C ASP A 410 -5.46 5.44 30.96
N SER A 411 -4.43 6.28 30.78
CA SER A 411 -3.90 7.15 31.84
C SER A 411 -4.88 8.26 32.19
N PHE A 412 -5.38 8.99 31.20
CA PHE A 412 -6.33 10.09 31.39
C PHE A 412 -7.60 9.64 32.11
N ILE A 413 -8.17 8.50 31.72
CA ILE A 413 -9.36 7.93 32.38
C ILE A 413 -9.08 7.53 33.83
N ARG A 414 -7.89 6.99 34.13
CA ARG A 414 -7.49 6.70 35.51
C ARG A 414 -7.39 7.96 36.36
N ASP A 415 -6.75 9.01 35.85
CA ASP A 415 -6.60 10.28 36.56
C ASP A 415 -7.96 10.97 36.77
N LEU A 416 -8.84 10.91 35.77
CA LEU A 416 -10.20 11.46 35.84
C LEU A 416 -11.09 10.72 36.85
N ARG A 417 -10.92 9.40 37.00
CA ARG A 417 -11.65 8.58 38.00
C ARG A 417 -11.08 8.72 39.42
N ALA A 418 -9.83 9.15 39.56
CA ALA A 418 -9.18 9.40 40.85
C ALA A 418 -9.45 10.80 41.41
N SER A 419 -9.92 11.72 40.55
CA SER A 419 -10.31 13.11 40.87
C SER A 419 -11.77 13.19 41.32
#